data_AF-A0A6P0X121-F1
#
_entry.id   AF-A0A6P0X121-F1
#
_cell.length_a   1.000
_cell.length_b   1.000
_cell.length_c   1.000
_cell.angle_alpha   90.00
_cell.angle_beta   90.00
_cell.angle_gamma   90.00
#
_symmetry.space_group_name_H-M   'P 1'
#
loop_
_entity.id
_entity.type
_entity.pdbx_description
1 polymer ?
#
loop_
_entity_poly.entity_id
_entity_poly.type
_entity_poly.pdbx_seq_one_letter_code
_entity_poly.pdbx_strand_id
1 'polypeptide(L)' 'MIKAAAKKRVSVEALASEILNEAIQNKLSGIVSIGEVKKEYSANPLVNKQPYAYYADPEEPAIPVEDWNIENS' A
#
# COMPACT_ATOMS: atom_id res chain seq x y z
N MET A 1 -23.19 24.02 9.42
CA MET A 1 -23.03 22.97 10.45
C MET A 1 -23.78 23.26 11.75
N ILE A 2 -23.51 24.37 12.44
CA ILE A 2 -24.11 24.67 13.76
C ILE A 2 -25.65 24.67 13.75
N LYS A 3 -26.27 25.30 12.74
CA LYS A 3 -27.75 25.29 12.59
C LYS A 3 -28.33 23.89 12.39
N ALA A 4 -27.61 23.01 11.70
CA ALA A 4 -28.02 21.62 11.47
C ALA A 4 -27.85 20.77 12.75
N ALA A 5 -26.76 20.98 13.48
CA ALA A 5 -26.50 20.33 14.77
C ALA A 5 -27.56 20.74 15.81
N ALA A 6 -27.90 22.03 15.86
CA ALA A 6 -28.98 22.56 16.71
C ALA A 6 -30.35 21.97 16.35
N LYS A 7 -30.67 21.85 15.06
CA LYS A 7 -31.93 21.23 14.60
C LYS A 7 -32.02 19.74 14.97
N LYS A 8 -30.90 19.02 14.89
CA LYS A 8 -30.78 17.60 15.30
C LYS A 8 -30.57 17.42 16.81
N ARG A 9 -30.39 18.49 17.58
CA ARG A 9 -30.07 18.48 19.03
C ARG A 9 -28.85 17.62 19.36
N VAL A 10 -27.82 17.67 18.51
CA VAL A 10 -26.54 16.97 18.70
C VAL A 10 -25.39 17.97 18.75
N SER A 11 -24.23 17.54 19.26
CA SER A 11 -23.01 18.37 19.20
C SER A 11 -22.53 18.54 17.76
N VAL A 12 -21.71 19.58 17.54
CA VAL A 12 -21.14 19.84 16.22
C VAL A 12 -20.15 18.73 15.84
N GLU A 13 -19.39 18.18 16.79
CA GLU A 13 -18.50 17.04 16.52
C GLU A 13 -19.30 15.78 16.18
N ALA A 14 -20.38 15.51 16.92
CA ALA A 14 -21.23 14.35 16.65
C ALA A 14 -21.81 14.38 15.23
N LEU A 15 -22.27 15.56 14.79
CA LEU A 15 -22.75 15.74 13.41
C LEU A 15 -21.62 15.56 12.38
N ALA A 16 -20.42 16.03 12.67
CA ALA A 16 -19.27 15.85 11.78
C ALA A 16 -18.87 14.37 11.64
N SER A 17 -18.88 13.62 12.75
CA SER A 17 -18.66 12.17 12.75
C SER A 17 -19.73 11.41 11.96
N GLU A 18 -21.00 11.81 12.09
CA GLU A 18 -22.11 11.22 11.33
C GLU A 18 -21.89 11.42 9.82
N ILE A 19 -21.59 12.65 9.39
CA ILE A 19 -21.32 12.98 7.97
C ILE A 19 -20.10 12.22 7.45
N LEU A 20 -19.02 12.14 8.24
CA LEU A 20 -17.81 11.43 7.84
C LEU A 20 -18.07 9.93 7.69
N ASN A 21 -18.80 9.32 8.61
CA ASN A 21 -19.15 7.90 8.53
C ASN A 21 -20.01 7.61 7.30
N GLU A 22 -21.00 8.46 7.00
CA GLU A 22 -21.81 8.34 5.80
C GLU A 22 -20.97 8.45 4.52
N ALA A 23 -20.07 9.43 4.46
CA ALA A 23 -19.15 9.60 3.33
C ALA A 23 -18.19 8.41 3.15
N ILE A 24 -17.69 7.83 4.25
CA ILE A 24 -16.85 6.63 4.22
C ILE A 24 -17.64 5.45 3.68
N GLN A 25 -18.86 5.20 4.18
CA GLN A 25 -19.69 4.09 3.71
C GLN A 25 -20.06 4.23 2.24
N ASN A 26 -20.38 5.44 1.78
CA ASN A 26 -20.67 5.71 0.37
C ASN A 26 -19.43 5.55 -0.52
N LYS A 27 -18.24 5.90 -0.02
CA LYS A 27 -16.99 5.70 -0.78
C LYS A 27 -16.58 4.22 -0.80
N LEU A 28 -16.73 3.51 0.32
CA LEU A 28 -16.40 2.10 0.45
C LEU A 28 -17.40 1.21 -0.29
N SER A 29 -18.69 1.56 -0.38
CA SER A 29 -19.65 0.79 -1.19
C SER A 29 -19.24 0.72 -2.66
N GLY A 30 -18.62 1.78 -3.20
CA GLY A 30 -18.01 1.79 -4.53
C GLY A 30 -16.69 0.99 -4.62
N ILE A 31 -15.94 0.89 -3.53
CA ILE A 31 -14.67 0.15 -3.46
C ILE A 31 -14.90 -1.36 -3.26
N VAL A 32 -15.97 -1.77 -2.58
CA VAL A 32 -16.32 -3.20 -2.39
C VAL A 32 -16.74 -3.86 -3.72
N SER A 33 -17.23 -3.08 -4.69
CA SER A 33 -17.41 -3.56 -6.08
C SER A 33 -16.09 -3.74 -6.84
N ILE A 34 -14.94 -3.34 -6.26
CA ILE A 34 -13.60 -3.77 -6.69
C ILE A 34 -13.24 -5.06 -5.93
N GLY A 35 -14.23 -5.93 -5.72
CA GLY A 35 -14.02 -7.31 -5.33
C GLY A 35 -13.40 -8.05 -6.51
N GLU A 36 -12.17 -8.54 -6.30
CA GLU A 36 -11.47 -9.47 -7.18
C GLU A 36 -11.21 -8.99 -8.62
N VAL A 37 -10.47 -7.91 -8.79
CA VAL A 37 -9.43 -8.00 -9.83
C VAL A 37 -8.39 -8.95 -9.24
N LYS A 38 -8.57 -10.26 -9.46
CA LYS A 38 -7.45 -11.20 -9.42
C LYS A 38 -6.47 -10.69 -10.45
N LYS A 39 -5.60 -9.78 -10.01
CA LYS A 39 -4.45 -9.36 -10.78
C LYS A 39 -3.66 -10.65 -10.86
N GLU A 40 -3.76 -11.34 -11.99
CA GLU A 40 -2.94 -12.49 -12.31
C GLU A 40 -1.52 -11.95 -12.40
N TYR A 41 -0.88 -11.81 -11.25
CA TYR A 41 0.56 -11.64 -11.19
C TYR A 41 1.12 -12.89 -11.85
N SER A 42 1.95 -12.69 -12.87
CA SER A 42 2.65 -13.80 -13.50
C SER A 42 3.35 -14.61 -12.41
N ALA A 43 3.26 -15.94 -12.52
CA ALA A 43 3.84 -16.84 -11.55
C ALA A 43 5.30 -16.45 -11.30
N ASN A 44 5.69 -16.35 -10.02
CA ASN A 44 7.04 -15.92 -9.63
C ASN A 44 8.08 -16.78 -10.37
N PRO A 45 8.89 -16.22 -11.29
CA PRO A 45 9.84 -16.99 -12.09
C PRO A 45 10.99 -17.56 -11.26
N LEU A 46 11.09 -17.18 -9.99
CA LEU A 46 12.09 -17.65 -9.03
C LEU A 46 11.59 -18.78 -8.13
N VAL A 47 10.32 -19.21 -8.25
CA VAL A 47 9.68 -20.18 -7.34
C VAL A 47 10.45 -21.52 -7.24
N ASN A 48 11.11 -21.93 -8.32
CA ASN A 48 11.89 -23.17 -8.39
C ASN A 48 13.40 -22.93 -8.50
N LYS A 49 13.87 -21.70 -8.30
CA LYS A 49 15.30 -21.39 -8.34
C LYS A 49 15.86 -21.48 -6.93
N GLN A 50 16.99 -22.18 -6.76
CA GLN A 50 17.75 -22.06 -5.54
C GLN A 50 18.31 -20.64 -5.45
N PRO A 51 18.33 -20.03 -4.26
CA PRO A 51 18.97 -18.73 -4.08
C PRO A 51 20.43 -18.86 -4.52
N TYR A 52 20.91 -17.87 -5.29
CA TYR A 52 22.33 -17.78 -5.58
C TYR A 52 23.05 -17.56 -4.24
N ALA A 53 23.67 -18.61 -3.73
CA ALA A 53 24.63 -18.51 -2.67
C ALA A 53 25.89 -17.91 -3.29
N TYR A 54 26.09 -16.61 -3.08
CA TYR A 54 27.43 -16.07 -3.14
C TYR A 54 28.16 -16.69 -1.96
N TYR A 55 28.98 -17.72 -2.22
CA TYR A 55 30.09 -18.04 -1.34
C TYR A 55 31.05 -16.85 -1.45
N ALA A 56 30.67 -15.72 -0.86
CA ALA A 56 31.66 -14.72 -0.55
C ALA A 56 32.55 -15.41 0.49
N ASP A 57 33.71 -15.87 0.03
CA ASP A 57 34.80 -16.11 0.95
C ASP A 57 34.90 -14.83 1.79
N PRO A 58 34.92 -14.89 3.13
CA PRO A 58 35.13 -13.69 3.93
C PRO A 58 36.42 -12.94 3.55
N GLU A 59 37.32 -13.56 2.79
CA GLU A 59 38.51 -12.93 2.18
C GLU A 59 38.28 -12.36 0.77
N GLU A 60 37.18 -12.65 0.08
CA GLU A 60 36.84 -12.00 -1.18
C GLU A 60 36.48 -10.53 -0.90
N PRO A 61 37.16 -9.57 -1.54
CA PRO A 61 36.82 -8.17 -1.39
C PRO A 61 35.38 -7.98 -1.86
N ALA A 62 34.57 -7.33 -1.02
CA ALA A 62 33.25 -6.88 -1.40
C ALA A 62 33.34 -6.16 -2.76
N ILE A 63 32.35 -6.42 -3.63
CA ILE A 63 32.24 -5.85 -4.99
C ILE A 63 32.77 -4.42 -4.98
N PRO A 64 33.82 -4.08 -5.77
CA PRO A 64 34.43 -2.76 -5.79
C PRO A 64 33.35 -1.69 -5.93
N VAL A 65 33.48 -0.58 -5.21
CA VAL A 65 32.47 0.50 -5.18
C VAL A 65 32.19 1.02 -6.60
N GLU A 66 33.17 0.90 -7.49
CA GLU A 66 33.11 1.27 -8.89
C GLU A 66 32.09 0.43 -9.69
N ASP A 67 31.91 -0.85 -9.34
CA ASP A 67 30.96 -1.76 -9.98
C ASP A 67 29.51 -1.55 -9.51
N TRP A 68 29.29 -0.76 -8.45
CA TRP A 68 27.96 -0.35 -7.99
C TRP A 68 27.39 0.82 -8.80
N ASN A 69 28.22 1.54 -9.54
CA ASN A 69 27.80 2.70 -10.33
C ASN A 69 27.19 2.26 -11.66
N ILE A 70 25.88 2.00 -11.64
CA ILE A 70 25.04 1.75 -12.82
C ILE A 70 24.96 2.98 -13.76
N GLU A 71 25.47 4.15 -13.35
CA GLU A 71 25.34 5.42 -14.08
C GLU A 71 26.26 5.60 -15.30
N ASN A 72 26.92 4.56 -15.81
CA ASN A 72 27.67 4.64 -17.08
C ASN A 72 27.31 3.54 -18.08
N SER A 73 26.01 3.33 -18.32
CA SER A 73 25.53 2.59 -19.50
C SER A 73 24.52 3.39 -20.33
#